data_AF-A0A941P2C0-F1
#
_entry.id   AF-A0A941P2C0-F1
#
_cell.length_a   1.000
_cell.length_b   1.000
_cell.length_c   1.000
_cell.angle_alpha   90.00
_cell.angle_beta   90.00
_cell.angle_gamma   90.00
#
_symmetry.space_group_name_H-M   'P 1'
#
loop_
_entity.id
_entity.type
_entity.pdbx_description
1 polymer ?
#
loop_
_entity_poly.entity_id
_entity_poly.type
_entity_poly.pdbx_seq_one_letter_code
_entity_poly.pdbx_strand_id
1 'polypeptide(L)'
;MQDPMVERIQSNPRYQQLKATRTRFGWRLTILMLIVYYGYIGLIAFDKELLATPIGSGVTTLGIPIGIAVIVFTILITGFYVRRANQEFDALTRGILKDATQ
;
A
#
# COMPACT_ATOMS: atom_id res chain seq x y z
N MET A 1 -13.15 0.57 -30.68
CA MET A 1 -13.70 1.93 -30.56
C MET A 1 -13.82 2.19 -29.07
N GLN A 2 -13.10 3.18 -28.53
CA GLN A 2 -13.28 3.57 -27.13
C GLN A 2 -14.65 4.25 -27.01
N ASP A 3 -15.42 3.90 -26.00
CA ASP A 3 -16.74 4.47 -25.76
C ASP A 3 -16.59 6.00 -25.56
N PRO A 4 -17.31 6.85 -26.32
CA PRO A 4 -17.21 8.31 -26.21
C PRO A 4 -17.49 8.83 -24.79
N MET A 5 -18.18 8.04 -23.96
CA MET A 5 -18.40 8.35 -22.56
C MET A 5 -17.12 8.17 -21.71
N VAL A 6 -16.31 7.14 -21.99
CA VAL A 6 -15.02 6.89 -21.34
C VAL A 6 -14.02 7.99 -21.67
N GLU A 7 -14.02 8.46 -22.92
CA GLU A 7 -13.11 9.51 -23.39
C GLU A 7 -13.40 10.86 -22.71
N ARG A 8 -14.69 11.21 -22.55
CA ARG A 8 -15.12 12.39 -21.77
C ARG A 8 -14.75 12.33 -20.28
N ILE A 9 -14.81 11.15 -19.66
CA ILE A 9 -14.40 10.96 -18.27
C ILE A 9 -12.88 11.12 -18.13
N GLN A 10 -12.11 10.53 -19.04
CA GLN A 10 -10.65 10.64 -19.03
C GLN A 10 -10.18 12.07 -19.31
N SER A 11 -10.87 12.85 -20.14
CA SER A 11 -10.53 14.26 -20.38
C SER A 11 -10.93 15.19 -19.23
N ASN A 12 -11.68 14.72 -18.23
CA ASN A 12 -12.13 15.56 -17.12
C ASN A 12 -10.96 15.92 -16.17
N PRO A 13 -10.68 17.22 -15.93
CA PRO A 13 -9.60 17.66 -15.05
C PRO A 13 -9.68 17.09 -13.63
N ARG A 14 -10.89 16.92 -13.08
CA ARG A 14 -11.09 16.34 -11.74
C ARG A 14 -10.72 14.86 -11.70
N TYR A 15 -11.01 14.11 -12.76
CA TYR A 15 -10.63 12.70 -12.86
C TYR A 15 -9.10 12.54 -12.94
N GLN A 16 -8.43 13.41 -13.70
CA GLN A 16 -6.97 13.41 -13.80
C GLN A 16 -6.29 13.79 -12.46
N GLN A 17 -6.82 14.77 -11.74
CA GLN A 17 -6.33 15.13 -10.39
C GLN A 17 -6.51 13.97 -9.38
N LEU A 18 -7.65 13.29 -9.40
CA LEU A 18 -7.89 12.10 -8.58
C LEU A 18 -6.87 11.00 -8.92
N LYS A 19 -6.72 10.69 -10.21
CA LYS A 19 -5.81 9.65 -10.69
C LYS A 19 -4.38 9.95 -10.22
N ALA A 20 -3.91 11.17 -10.41
CA ALA A 20 -2.56 11.59 -9.99
C ALA A 20 -2.37 11.46 -8.47
N THR A 21 -3.36 11.87 -7.66
CA THR A 21 -3.32 11.79 -6.20
C THR A 21 -3.26 10.34 -5.73
N ARG A 22 -4.13 9.47 -6.26
CA ARG A 22 -4.16 8.03 -5.96
C ARG A 22 -2.85 7.35 -6.35
N THR A 23 -2.38 7.60 -7.57
CA THR A 23 -1.15 6.98 -8.08
C THR A 23 0.04 7.39 -7.25
N ARG A 24 0.19 8.68 -6.90
CA ARG A 24 1.30 9.14 -6.06
C ARG A 24 1.25 8.54 -4.66
N PHE A 25 0.06 8.40 -4.08
CA PHE A 25 -0.12 7.74 -2.79
C PHE A 25 0.23 6.25 -2.84
N GLY A 26 -0.26 5.53 -3.86
CA GLY A 26 0.08 4.12 -4.09
C GLY A 26 1.59 3.92 -4.22
N TRP A 27 2.26 4.72 -5.05
CA TRP A 27 3.72 4.66 -5.21
C TRP A 27 4.49 4.88 -3.92
N ARG A 28 4.07 5.82 -3.05
CA ARG A 28 4.73 6.02 -1.74
C ARG A 28 4.67 4.76 -0.89
N LEU A 29 3.50 4.10 -0.84
CA LEU A 29 3.31 2.88 -0.07
C LEU A 29 4.05 1.69 -0.69
N THR A 30 4.10 1.60 -2.01
CA THR A 30 4.90 0.60 -2.72
C THR A 30 6.38 0.77 -2.39
N ILE A 31 6.93 1.98 -2.47
CA ILE A 31 8.34 2.25 -2.12
C ILE A 31 8.60 1.87 -0.67
N LEU A 32 7.71 2.23 0.25
CA LEU A 32 7.83 1.87 1.66
C LEU A 32 7.83 0.35 1.88
N MET A 33 6.97 -0.38 1.18
CA MET A 33 6.93 -1.85 1.22
C MET A 33 8.23 -2.45 0.66
N LEU A 34 8.75 -1.91 -0.44
CA LEU A 34 10.00 -2.38 -1.04
C LEU A 34 11.19 -2.20 -0.09
N ILE A 35 11.27 -1.07 0.62
CA ILE A 35 12.31 -0.83 1.62
C ILE A 35 12.28 -1.90 2.71
N VAL A 36 11.10 -2.20 3.26
CA VAL A 36 10.98 -3.20 4.33
C VAL A 36 11.24 -4.62 3.81
N TYR A 37 10.72 -4.96 2.63
CA TYR A 37 10.92 -6.26 2.01
C TYR A 37 12.39 -6.54 1.70
N TYR A 38 13.05 -5.64 0.96
CA TYR A 38 14.47 -5.80 0.64
C TYR A 38 15.36 -5.60 1.86
N GLY A 39 14.96 -4.78 2.83
CA GLY A 39 15.65 -4.67 4.11
C GLY A 39 15.66 -5.99 4.87
N TYR A 40 14.51 -6.66 4.97
CA TYR A 40 14.40 -7.96 5.63
C TYR A 40 15.17 -9.06 4.88
N ILE A 41 15.05 -9.12 3.55
CA ILE A 41 15.82 -10.07 2.74
C ILE A 41 17.32 -9.81 2.86
N GLY A 42 17.75 -8.55 2.82
CA GLY A 42 19.16 -8.18 2.99
C GLY A 42 19.68 -8.65 4.35
N LEU A 43 18.90 -8.47 5.41
CA LEU A 43 19.27 -8.90 6.74
C LEU A 43 19.37 -10.44 6.84
N ILE A 44 18.48 -11.19 6.18
CA ILE A 44 18.60 -12.65 6.04
C ILE A 44 19.86 -13.05 5.26
N ALA A 45 20.14 -12.36 4.16
CA ALA A 45 21.22 -12.73 3.25
C ALA A 45 22.62 -12.41 3.80
N PHE A 46 22.76 -11.27 4.47
CA PHE A 46 24.07 -10.75 4.91
C PHE A 46 24.31 -10.87 6.42
N ASP A 47 23.26 -10.90 7.25
CA ASP A 47 23.38 -10.89 8.72
C ASP A 47 22.41 -11.87 9.39
N LYS A 48 22.48 -13.13 8.95
CA LYS A 48 21.71 -14.23 9.54
C LYS A 48 22.06 -14.51 11.00
N GLU A 49 23.28 -14.14 11.43
CA GLU A 49 23.74 -14.33 12.81
C GLU A 49 22.98 -13.43 13.78
N LEU A 50 22.70 -12.18 13.38
CA LEU A 50 21.84 -11.29 14.14
C LEU A 50 20.42 -11.87 14.30
N LEU A 51 19.84 -12.45 13.23
CA LEU A 51 18.54 -13.12 13.32
C LEU A 51 18.57 -14.40 14.16
N ALA A 52 19.70 -15.09 14.22
CA ALA A 52 19.90 -16.31 14.99
C ALA A 52 20.21 -16.03 16.47
N THR A 53 20.43 -14.75 16.84
CA THR A 53 20.73 -14.37 18.23
C THR A 53 19.57 -14.77 19.14
N PRO A 54 19.80 -15.64 20.15
CA PRO A 54 18.75 -16.06 21.09
C PRO A 54 18.26 -14.89 21.93
N ILE A 55 16.95 -14.83 22.15
CA ILE A 55 16.34 -13.93 23.13
C ILE A 55 16.21 -14.69 24.45
N GLY A 56 17.14 -14.44 25.36
CA GLY A 56 17.18 -15.08 26.68
C GLY A 56 17.66 -16.53 26.64
N SER A 57 17.18 -17.34 27.60
CA SER A 57 17.58 -18.75 27.76
C SER A 57 16.77 -19.74 26.92
N GLY A 58 15.83 -19.25 26.09
CA GLY A 58 14.95 -20.08 25.28
C GLY A 58 15.46 -20.35 23.87
N VAL A 59 14.64 -21.03 23.08
CA VAL A 59 14.91 -21.34 21.65
C VAL A 59 14.49 -20.23 20.68
N THR A 60 13.86 -19.17 21.19
CA THR A 60 13.37 -18.05 20.37
C THR A 60 14.53 -17.15 19.98
N THR A 61 14.70 -16.91 18.68
CA THR A 61 15.72 -15.99 18.17
C THR A 61 15.14 -14.62 17.83
N LEU A 62 16.01 -13.61 17.71
CA LEU A 62 15.64 -12.24 17.34
C LEU A 62 14.87 -12.16 16.02
N GLY A 63 15.09 -13.12 15.12
CA GLY A 63 14.40 -13.17 13.84
C GLY A 63 12.90 -13.43 13.93
N ILE A 64 12.40 -14.10 14.98
CA ILE A 64 10.97 -14.36 15.14
C ILE A 64 10.20 -13.04 15.39
N PRO A 65 10.55 -12.21 16.40
CA PRO A 65 9.91 -10.91 16.58
C PRO A 65 10.05 -9.99 15.38
N ILE A 66 11.21 -9.97 14.72
CA ILE A 66 11.44 -9.13 13.53
C ILE A 66 10.50 -9.57 12.39
N GLY A 67 10.39 -10.87 12.12
CA GLY A 67 9.48 -11.40 11.11
C GLY A 67 8.01 -11.07 11.41
N ILE A 68 7.60 -11.22 12.68
CA ILE A 68 6.25 -10.83 13.12
C ILE A 68 6.02 -9.34 12.92
N ALA A 69 6.99 -8.49 13.25
CA ALA A 69 6.89 -7.05 13.04
C ALA A 69 6.69 -6.70 11.56
N VAL A 70 7.40 -7.37 10.64
CA VAL A 70 7.22 -7.20 9.18
C VAL A 70 5.81 -7.60 8.75
N ILE A 71 5.27 -8.71 9.26
CA ILE A 71 3.90 -9.16 8.96
C ILE A 71 2.88 -8.12 9.44
N VAL A 72 2.97 -7.70 10.70
CA VAL A 72 2.05 -6.70 11.28
C VAL A 72 2.13 -5.40 10.50
N PHE A 73 3.34 -4.93 10.17
CA PHE A 73 3.55 -3.75 9.35
C PHE A 73 2.88 -3.85 7.98
N THR A 74 2.99 -5.01 7.31
CA THR A 74 2.37 -5.27 6.01
C THR A 74 0.85 -5.19 6.08
N ILE A 75 0.25 -5.77 7.12
CA ILE A 75 -1.20 -5.71 7.36
C ILE A 75 -1.63 -4.26 7.59
N LEU A 76 -0.90 -3.50 8.42
CA LEU A 76 -1.20 -2.10 8.72
C LEU A 76 -1.13 -1.21 7.47
N ILE A 77 -0.09 -1.34 6.65
CA ILE A 77 0.02 -0.59 5.38
C ILE A 77 -1.13 -0.92 4.45
N THR A 78 -1.48 -2.21 4.32
CA THR A 78 -2.57 -2.64 3.45
C THR A 78 -3.90 -2.07 3.93
N GLY A 79 -4.19 -2.15 5.24
CA GLY A 79 -5.39 -1.56 5.82
C GLY A 79 -5.44 -0.04 5.66
N PHE A 80 -4.32 0.64 5.87
CA PHE A 80 -4.19 2.09 5.68
C PHE A 80 -4.45 2.49 4.21
N TYR A 81 -3.88 1.74 3.26
CA TYR A 81 -4.13 1.93 1.83
C TYR A 81 -5.61 1.78 1.50
N VAL A 82 -6.24 0.67 1.91
CA VAL A 82 -7.65 0.37 1.63
C VAL A 82 -8.55 1.44 2.24
N ARG A 83 -8.32 1.84 3.50
CA ARG A 83 -9.11 2.89 4.15
C ARG A 83 -9.01 4.22 3.40
N ARG A 84 -7.79 4.63 3.03
CA ARG A 84 -7.56 5.90 2.32
C ARG A 84 -8.14 5.87 0.91
N ALA A 85 -8.00 4.74 0.20
CA ALA A 85 -8.59 4.54 -1.11
C ALA A 85 -10.11 4.58 -1.05
N ASN A 86 -10.74 3.81 -0.16
CA ASN A 86 -12.20 3.74 -0.05
C ASN A 86 -12.82 5.11 0.29
N GLN A 87 -12.20 5.91 1.16
CA GLN A 87 -12.68 7.26 1.46
C GLN A 87 -12.69 8.20 0.26
N GLU A 88 -11.73 8.06 -0.66
CA GLU A 88 -11.59 8.93 -1.83
C GLU A 88 -12.44 8.43 -3.01
N PHE A 89 -12.52 7.11 -3.22
CA PHE A 89 -13.33 6.50 -4.29
C PHE A 89 -14.83 6.54 -4.01
N ASP A 90 -15.28 6.33 -2.76
CA ASP A 90 -16.71 6.43 -2.44
C ASP A 90 -17.25 7.86 -2.55
N ALA A 91 -16.41 8.87 -2.31
CA ALA A 91 -16.79 10.27 -2.46
C ALA A 91 -16.98 10.65 -3.94
N LEU A 92 -16.07 10.20 -4.81
CA LEU A 92 -16.14 10.45 -6.24
C LEU A 92 -17.21 9.62 -6.96
N THR A 93 -17.36 8.35 -6.56
CA THR A 93 -18.39 7.47 -7.12
C THR A 93 -19.80 8.02 -6.81
N ARG A 94 -20.01 8.52 -5.57
CA ARG A 94 -21.26 9.20 -5.21
C ARG A 94 -21.50 10.49 -5.98
N GLY A 95 -20.46 11.29 -6.24
CA GLY A 95 -20.59 12.50 -7.06
C GLY A 95 -21.00 12.20 -8.50
N ILE A 96 -20.36 11.22 -9.13
CA ILE A 96 -20.64 10.83 -10.52
C ILE A 96 -22.03 10.20 -10.67
N LEU A 97 -22.45 9.36 -9.73
CA LEU A 97 -23.82 8.81 -9.72
C LEU A 97 -24.87 9.91 -9.56
N LYS A 98 -24.61 10.94 -8.76
CA LYS A 98 -25.54 12.04 -8.54
C LYS A 98 -25.71 12.92 -9.77
N ASP A 99 -24.61 13.19 -10.48
CA ASP A 99 -24.61 13.95 -11.73
C ASP A 99 -25.21 13.16 -12.90
N ALA A 100 -25.16 11.82 -12.88
CA ALA A 100 -25.74 10.97 -13.93
C ALA A 100 -27.23 10.64 -13.72
N THR A 101 -27.78 10.95 -12.53
CA THR A 101 -29.21 10.75 -12.20
C THR A 101 -29.98 12.08 -12.21
N GLN A 102 -29.33 13.20 -12.56
CA GLN A 102 -29.98 14.47 -12.93
C GLN A 102 -29.98 14.64 -14.44
#